data_AF-A0A4Y2V0A6-F1
#
_entry.id   AF-A0A4Y2V0A6-F1
#
_cell.length_a   1.000
_cell.length_b   1.000
_cell.length_c   1.000
_cell.angle_alpha   90.00
_cell.angle_beta   90.00
_cell.angle_gamma   90.00
#
_symmetry.space_group_name_H-M   'P 1'
#
loop_
_entity.id
_entity.type
_entity.pdbx_description
1 polymer ?
#
loop_
_entity_poly.entity_id
_entity_poly.type
_entity_poly.pdbx_seq_one_letter_code
_entity_poly.pdbx_strand_id
1 'polypeptide(L)'
;MQSAVIAAFYHCCSGKNKQMHKQCPKGGDSWCKYQRAVHEGKVFVDKSPGLPNDIINSTKTTYMSLCDSNLLSKCLHGKTQNNNESFNNVI
;
A
#
# COMPACT_ATOMS: atom_id res chain seq x y z
N MET A 1 5.02 -10.59 0.62
CA MET A 1 4.42 -9.52 1.46
C MET A 1 5.23 -8.21 1.40
N GLN A 2 6.57 -8.25 1.42
CA GLN A 2 7.43 -7.04 1.28
C GLN A 2 7.06 -6.12 0.11
N SER A 3 6.96 -6.67 -1.11
CA SER A 3 6.59 -5.89 -2.30
C SER A 3 5.22 -5.21 -2.16
N ALA A 4 4.28 -5.82 -1.43
CA ALA A 4 2.97 -5.24 -1.18
C ALA A 4 3.03 -4.08 -0.17
N VAL A 5 3.85 -4.20 0.88
CA VAL A 5 4.10 -3.11 1.85
C VAL A 5 4.74 -1.91 1.15
N ILE A 6 5.76 -2.16 0.32
CA ILE A 6 6.42 -1.13 -0.49
C ILE A 6 5.43 -0.50 -1.48
N ALA A 7 4.60 -1.31 -2.14
CA ALA A 7 3.57 -0.82 -3.05
C ALA A 7 2.57 0.10 -2.35
N ALA A 8 2.10 -0.27 -1.17
CA ALA A 8 1.17 0.53 -0.36
C ALA A 8 1.79 1.88 0.02
N PHE A 9 3.05 1.89 0.48
CA PHE A 9 3.77 3.12 0.80
C PHE A 9 3.82 4.08 -0.38
N TYR A 10 4.33 3.62 -1.53
CA TYR A 10 4.49 4.46 -2.71
C TYR A 10 3.15 4.86 -3.33
N HIS A 11 2.12 4.02 -3.22
CA HIS A 11 0.76 4.38 -3.61
C HIS A 11 0.25 5.58 -2.80
N CYS A 12 0.40 5.55 -1.47
CA CYS A 12 -0.01 6.65 -0.59
C CYS A 12 0.80 7.93 -0.83
N CYS A 13 2.08 7.80 -1.19
CA CYS A 13 2.93 8.95 -1.54
C CYS A 13 2.58 9.59 -2.89
N SER A 14 1.88 8.87 -3.76
CA SER A 14 1.57 9.35 -5.10
C SER A 14 0.56 10.49 -5.08
N GLY A 15 0.72 11.43 -6.00
CA GLY A 15 -0.22 12.51 -6.23
C GLY A 15 -0.14 13.08 -7.64
N LYS A 16 -0.98 14.08 -7.91
CA LYS A 16 -1.12 14.75 -9.20
C LYS A 16 0.21 15.20 -9.82
N ASN A 17 1.10 15.75 -8.99
CA ASN A 17 2.38 16.29 -9.44
C ASN A 17 3.52 15.26 -9.41
N LYS A 18 3.30 14.09 -8.80
CA LYS A 18 4.33 13.07 -8.60
C LYS A 18 3.70 11.68 -8.57
N GLN A 19 3.66 11.03 -9.73
CA GLN A 19 3.10 9.69 -9.86
C GLN A 19 4.10 8.63 -9.35
N MET A 20 3.71 7.90 -8.31
CA MET A 20 4.57 6.90 -7.64
C MET A 20 3.97 5.48 -7.67
N HIS A 21 3.06 5.21 -8.61
CA HIS A 21 2.34 3.93 -8.69
C HIS A 21 3.15 2.75 -9.26
N LYS A 22 4.44 2.91 -9.56
CA LYS A 22 5.26 1.91 -10.27
C LYS A 22 5.36 0.57 -9.52
N GLN A 23 5.32 0.61 -8.19
CA GLN A 23 5.43 -0.55 -7.32
C GLN A 23 4.08 -1.25 -7.09
N CYS A 24 2.97 -0.63 -7.50
CA CYS A 24 1.64 -1.25 -7.41
C CYS A 24 1.54 -2.49 -8.31
N PRO A 25 0.70 -3.48 -7.96
CA PRO A 25 0.47 -4.63 -8.82
C PRO A 25 -0.08 -4.18 -10.18
N LYS A 26 0.34 -4.84 -11.25
CA LYS A 26 -0.10 -4.54 -12.62
C LYS A 26 -1.35 -5.36 -12.98
N GLY A 27 -2.04 -4.96 -14.03
CA GLY A 27 -3.18 -5.71 -14.60
C GLY A 27 -4.55 -5.13 -14.24
N GLY A 28 -5.59 -5.68 -14.88
CA GLY A 28 -6.98 -5.27 -14.69
C GLY A 28 -7.52 -5.50 -13.28
N ASP A 29 -7.01 -6.51 -12.58
CA ASP A 29 -7.39 -6.85 -11.20
C ASP A 29 -6.57 -6.09 -10.13
N SER A 30 -5.72 -5.15 -10.55
CA SER A 30 -4.95 -4.34 -9.62
C SER A 30 -5.86 -3.49 -8.73
N TRP A 31 -5.61 -3.49 -7.43
CA TRP A 31 -6.26 -2.53 -6.52
C TRP A 31 -5.86 -1.08 -6.82
N CYS A 32 -4.77 -0.84 -7.57
CA CYS A 32 -4.32 0.48 -7.96
C CYS A 32 -5.04 0.95 -9.24
N LYS A 33 -5.83 2.02 -9.10
CA LYS A 33 -6.59 2.63 -10.22
C LYS A 33 -5.69 3.08 -11.38
N TYR A 34 -4.47 3.56 -11.09
CA TYR A 34 -3.50 3.92 -12.13
C TYR A 34 -3.11 2.69 -12.95
N GLN A 35 -2.75 1.57 -12.31
CA GLN A 35 -2.32 0.36 -13.00
C GLN A 35 -3.45 -0.26 -13.83
N ARG A 36 -4.68 -0.18 -13.34
CA ARG A 36 -5.88 -0.57 -14.11
C ARG A 36 -6.07 0.29 -15.34
N ALA A 37 -5.96 1.61 -15.21
CA ALA A 37 -6.07 2.52 -16.36
C ALA A 37 -4.98 2.25 -17.39
N VAL A 38 -3.73 2.01 -16.96
CA VAL A 38 -2.63 1.60 -17.85
C VAL A 38 -2.95 0.30 -18.59
N HIS A 39 -3.49 -0.71 -17.89
CA HIS A 39 -3.89 -1.98 -18.50
C HIS A 39 -5.01 -1.81 -19.54
N GLU A 40 -5.97 -0.92 -19.28
CA GLU A 40 -7.09 -0.61 -20.17
C GLU A 40 -6.73 0.40 -21.28
N GLY A 41 -5.48 0.90 -21.33
CA GLY A 41 -5.06 1.94 -22.27
C GLY A 41 -5.70 3.31 -22.05
N LYS A 42 -6.21 3.58 -20.83
CA LYS A 42 -6.89 4.83 -20.46
C LYS A 42 -5.95 5.82 -19.79
N VAL A 43 -6.25 7.11 -19.95
CA VAL A 43 -5.56 8.18 -19.22
C VAL A 43 -6.01 8.18 -17.76
N PHE A 44 -5.05 8.12 -16.84
CA PHE A 44 -5.29 8.29 -15.41
C PHE A 44 -4.86 9.68 -14.95
N VAL A 45 -5.77 10.39 -14.28
CA VAL A 45 -5.48 11.66 -13.62
C VAL A 45 -5.54 11.43 -12.12
N ASP A 46 -4.38 11.55 -11.47
CA ASP A 46 -4.31 11.49 -10.02
C ASP A 46 -4.93 12.76 -9.43
N LYS A 47 -5.97 12.60 -8.60
CA LYS A 47 -6.68 13.71 -7.94
C LYS A 47 -6.07 14.04 -6.58
N SER A 48 -5.25 13.14 -6.04
CA SER A 48 -4.61 13.35 -4.74
C SER A 48 -3.53 14.44 -4.85
N PRO A 49 -3.40 15.34 -3.86
CA PRO A 49 -2.24 16.22 -3.78
C PRO A 49 -0.93 15.45 -3.53
N GLY A 50 -1.01 14.19 -3.09
CA GLY A 50 0.14 13.43 -2.61
C GLY A 50 0.55 13.84 -1.20
N LEU A 51 1.54 13.14 -0.65
CA LEU A 51 2.08 13.45 0.68
C LEU A 51 3.22 14.48 0.60
N PRO A 52 3.37 15.39 1.58
CA PRO A 52 4.54 16.26 1.69
C PRO A 52 5.83 15.44 1.86
N ASN A 53 6.94 15.95 1.33
CA ASN A 53 8.23 15.24 1.38
C ASN A 53 8.70 14.92 2.81
N ASP A 54 8.49 15.82 3.78
CA ASP A 54 8.84 15.58 5.18
C ASP A 54 8.08 14.38 5.77
N ILE A 55 6.79 14.26 5.46
CA ILE A 55 5.96 13.13 5.89
C ILE A 55 6.44 11.84 5.21
N ILE A 56 6.71 11.88 3.90
CA ILE A 56 7.25 10.73 3.16
C ILE A 56 8.56 10.25 3.80
N ASN A 57 9.49 11.18 4.08
CA ASN A 57 10.79 10.84 4.65
C ASN A 57 10.68 10.26 6.07
N SER A 58 9.83 10.85 6.92
CA SER A 58 9.59 10.36 8.27
C SER A 58 8.92 8.97 8.28
N THR A 59 7.92 8.75 7.42
CA THR A 59 7.17 7.50 7.36
C THR A 59 7.90 6.38 6.63
N LYS A 60 8.84 6.70 5.73
CA LYS A 60 9.60 5.71 4.95
C LYS A 60 10.31 4.72 5.86
N THR A 61 10.99 5.20 6.90
CA THR A 61 11.72 4.32 7.83
C THR A 61 10.80 3.32 8.48
N THR A 62 9.62 3.74 8.94
CA THR A 62 8.61 2.84 9.51
C THR A 62 8.19 1.78 8.50
N TYR A 63 7.88 2.15 7.26
CA TYR A 63 7.51 1.19 6.21
C TYR A 63 8.64 0.22 5.86
N MET A 64 9.90 0.66 5.88
CA MET A 64 11.04 -0.23 5.64
C MET A 64 11.22 -1.23 6.79
N SER A 65 11.04 -0.80 8.04
CA SER A 65 11.04 -1.71 9.19
C SER A 65 9.88 -2.72 9.12
N LEU A 66 8.72 -2.32 8.59
CA LEU A 66 7.60 -3.23 8.34
C LEU A 66 7.89 -4.27 7.25
N CYS A 67 8.92 -4.05 6.41
CA CYS A 67 9.36 -5.03 5.43
C CYS A 67 10.26 -6.12 6.03
N ASP A 68 10.55 -6.10 7.33
CA ASP A 68 11.33 -7.16 7.98
C ASP A 68 10.68 -8.54 7.79
N SER A 69 11.48 -9.50 7.32
CA SER A 69 10.98 -10.83 6.97
C SER A 69 10.46 -11.60 8.20
N ASN A 70 11.05 -11.38 9.38
CA ASN A 70 10.61 -12.04 10.62
C ASN A 70 9.31 -11.45 11.14
N LEU A 71 9.07 -10.15 10.93
CA LEU A 71 7.80 -9.52 11.23
C LEU A 71 6.71 -10.00 10.27
N LEU A 72 7.01 -10.02 8.97
CA LEU A 72 6.05 -10.42 7.94
C LEU A 72 5.67 -11.90 8.01
N SER A 73 6.59 -12.78 8.43
CA SER A 73 6.27 -14.21 8.61
C SER A 73 5.18 -14.42 9.66
N LYS A 74 5.10 -13.56 10.69
CA LYS A 74 4.05 -13.63 11.71
C LYS A 74 2.66 -13.34 11.14
N CYS A 75 2.56 -12.54 10.07
CA CYS A 75 1.30 -12.25 9.39
C CYS A 75 0.74 -13.46 8.63
N LEU A 76 1.55 -14.48 8.35
CA LEU A 76 1.10 -15.69 7.65
C LEU A 76 0.35 -16.67 8.56
N HIS A 77 0.47 -16.53 9.88
CA HIS A 77 -0.18 -17.43 10.84
C HIS A 77 -1.71 -17.25 10.91
N GLY A 78 -2.28 -16.26 10.20
CA GLY A 78 -3.73 -16.02 10.15
C GLY A 78 -4.34 -15.59 11.50
N LYS A 79 -3.50 -15.25 12.48
CA LYS A 79 -3.96 -14.68 13.75
C LYS A 79 -4.30 -13.21 13.53
N THR A 80 -5.48 -12.79 13.98
CA THR A 80 -5.86 -11.38 13.96
C THR A 80 -4.92 -10.59 14.87
N GLN A 81 -4.65 -9.34 14.52
CA GLN A 81 -3.86 -8.45 15.40
C GLN A 81 -4.60 -8.16 16.72
N ASN A 82 -5.91 -8.41 16.77
CA ASN A 82 -6.73 -8.29 17.95
C ASN A 82 -7.61 -9.53 18.13
N ASN A 83 -7.31 -10.37 19.13
CA ASN A 83 -8.20 -11.47 19.53
C ASN A 83 -9.59 -10.98 19.99
N ASN A 84 -9.72 -9.69 20.35
CA ASN A 84 -10.99 -9.12 20.76
C ASN A 84 -11.90 -8.76 19.57
N GLU A 85 -11.36 -8.64 18.34
CA GLU A 85 -12.19 -8.40 17.15
C GLU A 85 -13.06 -9.62 16.79
N SER A 86 -12.55 -10.84 17.00
CA SER A 86 -13.38 -12.04 16.84
C SER A 86 -14.44 -12.16 17.93
N PHE A 87 -14.16 -11.67 19.14
CA PHE A 87 -15.12 -11.69 20.25
C PHE A 87 -16.24 -10.65 20.04
N ASN A 88 -15.93 -9.43 19.59
CA ASN A 88 -16.93 -8.39 19.35
C ASN A 88 -17.86 -8.65 18.15
N ASN A 89 -17.54 -9.61 17.28
CA ASN A 89 -18.40 -10.03 16.17
C ASN A 89 -19.40 -11.15 16.54
N VAL A 90 -19.31 -11.69 17.77
CA VAL A 90 -20.17 -12.79 18.26
C VAL A 90 -21.04 -12.39 19.46
N ILE A 91 -21.07 -11.11 19.81
CA ILE A 91 -21.95 -10.48 20.81
C ILE A 91 -22.87 -9.49 20.11
#